data_AF-A0A954LWL1-F1
#
_entry.id   AF-A0A954LWL1-F1
#
_cell.length_a   1.000
_cell.length_b   1.000
_cell.length_c   1.000
_cell.angle_alpha   90.00
_cell.angle_beta   90.00
_cell.angle_gamma   90.00
#
_symmetry.space_group_name_H-M   'P 1'
#
loop_
_entity.id
_entity.type
_entity.pdbx_description
1 polymer ?
#
loop_
_entity_poly.entity_id
_entity_poly.type
_entity_poly.pdbx_seq_one_letter_code
_entity_poly.pdbx_strand_id
1 'polypeptide(L)'
;MQSPERRIVKSREDLERFIFDLLDDNDAFEWDNETAYAYLQAMAAWLHDSEGFYHNIGEPHDPNHASWQLFADMLQAAAVYE
;
A
#
# COMPACT_ATOMS: atom_id res chain seq x y z
N MET A 1 -1.29 9.29 15.23
CA MET A 1 -0.76 7.97 14.88
C MET A 1 0.45 8.23 13.99
N GLN A 2 1.66 7.81 14.37
CA GLN A 2 2.78 7.92 13.44
C GLN A 2 2.53 6.91 12.31
N SER A 3 2.56 7.36 11.05
CA SER A 3 2.51 6.44 9.92
C SER A 3 3.69 5.48 10.06
N PRO A 4 3.49 4.15 9.92
CA PRO A 4 4.61 3.21 9.91
C PRO A 4 5.63 3.63 8.85
N GLU A 5 6.92 3.46 9.14
CA GLU A 5 7.98 3.76 8.19
C GLU A 5 7.73 3.00 6.88
N ARG A 6 7.79 3.71 5.75
CA ARG A 6 7.57 3.12 4.44
C ARG A 6 8.64 2.06 4.17
N ARG A 7 8.21 0.81 4.01
CA ARG A 7 9.10 -0.30 3.69
C ARG A 7 9.46 -0.29 2.20
N ILE A 8 10.75 -0.50 1.93
CA ILE A 8 11.28 -0.55 0.58
C ILE A 8 11.15 -1.96 0.01
N VAL A 9 10.46 -2.09 -1.13
CA VAL A 9 10.11 -3.36 -1.79
C VAL A 9 10.66 -3.34 -3.22
N LYS A 10 11.72 -4.11 -3.49
CA LYS A 10 12.47 -4.07 -4.76
C LYS A 10 12.37 -5.35 -5.58
N SER A 11 11.82 -6.41 -5.01
CA SER A 11 11.75 -7.73 -5.63
C SER A 11 10.41 -8.40 -5.34
N ARG A 12 10.13 -9.48 -6.09
CA ARG A 12 8.98 -10.35 -5.84
C ARG A 12 9.03 -10.93 -4.43
N GLU A 13 10.20 -11.33 -3.97
CA GLU A 13 10.43 -11.91 -2.65
C GLU A 13 10.23 -10.88 -1.53
N ASP A 14 10.52 -9.60 -1.79
CA ASP A 14 10.21 -8.52 -0.85
C ASP A 14 8.71 -8.29 -0.77
N LEU A 15 8.01 -8.31 -1.91
CA LEU A 15 6.55 -8.14 -1.94
C LEU A 15 5.84 -9.31 -1.26
N GLU A 16 6.30 -10.54 -1.49
CA GLU A 16 5.79 -11.74 -0.83
C GLU A 16 5.88 -11.61 0.69
N ARG A 17 7.06 -11.22 1.21
CA ARG A 17 7.25 -10.96 2.64
C ARG A 17 6.38 -9.83 3.15
N PHE A 18 6.28 -8.74 2.39
CA PHE A 18 5.43 -7.60 2.73
C PHE A 18 3.96 -8.02 2.91
N ILE A 19 3.43 -8.87 2.02
CA ILE A 19 2.05 -9.35 2.11
C ILE A 19 1.85 -10.20 3.37
N PHE A 20 2.79 -11.10 3.70
CA PHE A 20 2.69 -11.88 4.94
C PHE A 20 2.74 -11.00 6.19
N ASP A 21 3.64 -10.02 6.22
CA ASP A 21 3.74 -9.08 7.35
C ASP A 21 2.43 -8.25 7.49
N LEU A 22 1.83 -7.83 6.38
CA LEU A 22 0.55 -7.11 6.38
C LEU A 22 -0.61 -7.97 6.89
N LEU A 23 -0.60 -9.27 6.60
CA LEU A 23 -1.59 -10.22 7.12
C LEU A 23 -1.40 -10.49 8.62
N ASP A 24 -0.17 -10.57 9.11
CA ASP A 24 0.12 -10.73 10.54
C ASP A 24 -0.35 -9.50 11.33
N ASP A 25 -0.24 -8.30 10.76
CA ASP A 25 -0.75 -7.05 11.36
C ASP A 25 -2.30 -7.03 11.45
N ASN A 26 -3.02 -7.76 10.60
CA ASN A 26 -4.49 -7.89 10.69
C ASN A 26 -4.95 -8.55 12.01
N ASP A 27 -4.11 -9.39 12.62
CA ASP A 27 -4.42 -9.98 13.92
C ASP A 27 -4.19 -8.97 15.07
N ALA A 28 -3.45 -7.88 14.80
CA ALA A 28 -3.13 -6.83 15.77
C ALA A 28 -4.04 -5.58 15.65
N PHE A 29 -4.62 -5.32 14.49
CA PHE A 29 -5.50 -4.17 14.22
C PHE A 29 -6.65 -4.54 13.28
N GLU A 30 -7.85 -4.00 13.54
CA GLU A 30 -8.98 -4.12 12.60
C GLU A 30 -8.68 -3.31 11.32
N TRP A 31 -8.86 -3.94 10.17
CA TRP A 31 -8.82 -3.27 8.88
C TRP A 31 -10.15 -2.55 8.66
N ASP A 32 -10.09 -1.28 8.24
CA ASP A 32 -11.31 -0.50 7.93
C ASP A 32 -12.12 -1.15 6.78
N ASN A 33 -11.43 -1.78 5.84
CA ASN A 33 -12.04 -2.45 4.70
C ASN A 33 -12.40 -3.92 4.99
N GLU A 34 -13.50 -4.15 5.70
CA GLU A 34 -13.96 -5.48 6.13
C GLU A 34 -14.35 -6.45 4.99
N THR A 35 -14.41 -5.97 3.75
CA THR A 35 -14.74 -6.81 2.58
C THR A 35 -13.69 -6.67 1.49
N ALA A 36 -13.47 -7.77 0.75
CA ALA A 36 -12.62 -7.75 -0.43
C ALA A 36 -13.07 -6.71 -1.47
N TYR A 37 -14.38 -6.44 -1.56
CA TYR A 37 -14.90 -5.40 -2.45
C TYR A 37 -14.44 -4.00 -2.03
N ALA A 38 -14.62 -3.65 -0.76
CA ALA A 38 -14.21 -2.35 -0.22
C ALA A 38 -12.69 -2.17 -0.32
N TYR A 39 -11.92 -3.22 0.02
CA TYR A 39 -10.46 -3.22 -0.09
C TYR A 39 -9.98 -2.95 -1.53
N LEU A 40 -10.53 -3.67 -2.52
CA LEU A 40 -10.19 -3.44 -3.93
C LEU A 40 -10.61 -2.06 -4.44
N GLN A 41 -11.72 -1.52 -3.92
CA GLN A 41 -12.16 -0.16 -4.23
C GLN A 41 -11.17 0.88 -3.68
N ALA A 42 -10.74 0.73 -2.43
CA ALA A 42 -9.74 1.60 -1.81
C ALA A 42 -8.39 1.53 -2.53
N MET A 43 -7.93 0.33 -2.93
CA MET A 43 -6.73 0.16 -3.76
C MET A 43 -6.82 0.97 -5.06
N ALA A 44 -7.94 0.89 -5.76
CA ALA A 44 -8.13 1.60 -7.02
C ALA A 44 -8.21 3.11 -6.84
N ALA A 45 -8.89 3.57 -5.78
CA ALA A 45 -8.98 4.99 -5.42
C ALA A 45 -7.60 5.56 -5.06
N TRP A 46 -6.83 4.86 -4.22
CA TRP A 46 -5.48 5.29 -3.87
C TRP A 46 -4.54 5.32 -5.07
N LEU A 47 -4.58 4.30 -5.94
CA LEU A 47 -3.73 4.27 -7.14
C LEU A 47 -3.99 5.48 -8.05
N HIS A 48 -5.26 5.90 -8.17
CA HIS A 48 -5.65 7.09 -8.94
C HIS A 48 -4.98 8.37 -8.45
N ASP A 49 -4.86 8.53 -7.12
CA ASP A 49 -4.34 9.75 -6.49
C ASP A 49 -2.87 9.62 -6.03
N SER A 50 -2.22 8.49 -6.32
CA SER A 50 -0.90 8.11 -5.79
C SER A 50 0.24 9.07 -6.17
N GLU A 51 0.12 9.81 -7.29
CA GLU A 51 1.12 10.82 -7.69
C GLU A 51 1.34 11.87 -6.60
N GLY A 52 0.26 12.29 -5.92
CA GLY A 52 0.34 13.28 -4.84
C GLY A 52 1.14 12.75 -3.66
N PHE A 53 0.98 11.46 -3.31
CA PHE A 53 1.77 10.80 -2.27
C PHE A 53 3.26 10.80 -2.61
N TYR A 54 3.62 10.35 -3.82
CA TYR A 54 5.02 10.30 -4.28
C TYR A 54 5.69 11.67 -4.34
N HIS A 55 4.96 12.69 -4.78
CA HIS A 55 5.43 14.06 -4.77
C HIS A 55 5.70 14.55 -3.34
N ASN A 56 4.80 14.26 -2.39
CA ASN A 56 4.92 14.70 -1.01
C ASN A 56 6.13 14.09 -0.27
N ILE A 57 6.49 12.83 -0.59
CA ILE A 57 7.66 12.17 0.01
C ILE A 57 8.96 12.47 -0.73
N GLY A 58 8.94 13.29 -1.79
CA GLY A 58 10.13 13.67 -2.55
C GLY A 58 10.68 12.56 -3.45
N GLU A 59 9.88 11.53 -3.74
CA GLU A 59 10.23 10.41 -4.60
C GLU A 59 9.27 10.35 -5.79
N PRO A 60 9.39 11.28 -6.75
CA PRO A 60 8.49 11.31 -7.90
C PRO A 60 8.53 9.97 -8.64
N HIS A 61 7.35 9.38 -8.81
CA HIS A 61 7.13 8.08 -9.43
C HIS A 61 6.39 8.28 -10.76
N ASP A 62 6.77 7.53 -11.80
CA ASP A 62 6.00 7.49 -13.05
C ASP A 62 4.80 6.53 -12.86
N PRO A 63 3.55 7.02 -12.80
CA PRO A 63 2.37 6.17 -12.58
C PRO A 63 2.19 5.11 -13.68
N ASN A 64 2.79 5.29 -14.86
CA ASN A 64 2.71 4.33 -15.97
C ASN A 64 3.77 3.23 -15.87
N HIS A 65 4.70 3.33 -14.92
CA HIS A 65 5.71 2.32 -14.68
C HIS A 65 5.34 1.49 -13.45
N ALA A 66 4.88 0.25 -13.68
CA ALA A 66 4.61 -0.67 -12.59
C ALA A 66 5.90 -1.03 -11.83
N SER A 67 5.85 -0.99 -10.50
CA SER A 67 6.97 -1.39 -9.62
C SER A 67 6.46 -2.19 -8.42
N TRP A 68 7.31 -3.04 -7.85
CA TRP A 68 6.95 -3.79 -6.64
C TRP A 68 6.63 -2.87 -5.45
N GLN A 69 7.29 -1.72 -5.40
CA GLN A 69 7.02 -0.68 -4.43
C GLN A 69 5.62 -0.07 -4.59
N LEU A 70 5.20 0.22 -5.82
CA LEU A 70 3.84 0.73 -6.10
C LEU A 70 2.78 -0.25 -5.61
N PHE A 71 2.98 -1.56 -5.84
CA PHE A 71 2.07 -2.58 -5.33
C PHE A 71 2.04 -2.62 -3.80
N ALA A 72 3.19 -2.53 -3.13
CA ALA A 72 3.25 -2.52 -1.67
C ALA A 72 2.59 -1.28 -1.06
N ASP A 73 2.86 -0.09 -1.62
CA ASP A 73 2.27 1.17 -1.17
C ASP A 73 0.73 1.12 -1.33
N MET A 74 0.23 0.60 -2.46
CA MET A 74 -1.21 0.42 -2.71
C MET A 74 -1.88 -0.56 -1.73
N LEU A 75 -1.25 -1.70 -1.45
CA LEU A 75 -1.76 -2.69 -0.48
C LEU A 75 -1.84 -2.11 0.94
N GLN A 76 -0.81 -1.39 1.36
CA GLN A 76 -0.76 -0.74 2.67
C GLN A 76 -1.82 0.36 2.79
N ALA A 77 -1.94 1.19 1.76
CA ALA A 77 -2.88 2.31 1.77
C ALA A 77 -4.32 1.81 1.88
N ALA A 78 -4.69 0.79 1.11
CA ALA A 78 -6.02 0.19 1.18
C ALA A 78 -6.30 -0.56 2.49
N ALA A 79 -5.28 -0.97 3.24
CA ALA A 79 -5.46 -1.58 4.55
C ALA A 79 -5.70 -0.54 5.66
N VAL A 80 -5.32 0.72 5.46
CA VAL A 80 -5.25 1.75 6.53
C VAL A 80 -6.11 2.99 6.25
N TYR A 81 -6.43 3.28 4.98
CA TYR A 81 -7.15 4.49 4.58
C TYR A 81 -8.41 4.13 3.78
N GLU A 82 -9.54 4.71 4.16
CA GLU A 82 -10.76 4.85 3.34
C GLU A 82 -10.73 6.09 2.45
#